data_AF-A0A135W005-F1
#
_entry.id   AF-A0A135W005-F1
#
_cell.length_a   1.000
_cell.length_b   1.000
_cell.length_c   1.000
_cell.angle_alpha   90.00
_cell.angle_beta   90.00
_cell.angle_gamma   90.00
#
_symmetry.space_group_name_H-M   'P 1'
#
loop_
_entity.id
_entity.type
_entity.pdbx_description
1 polymer ?
#
loop_
_entity_poly.entity_id
_entity_poly.type
_entity_poly.pdbx_seq_one_letter_code
_entity_poly.pdbx_strand_id
1 'polypeptide(L)'
;MIERSELETWTWIMKYWVIIFPILLLAGLLLSQLGDPSYYWIPFAVGVPLTIIPVTYLNLVGGGCSLRFQMCALVKGMTAGVVFLLLSMAADYYIWNVLSAYLEWTPLSSTFSMSIIYQLWFFSGVIGGFGARIMEVRGQSRGISGTPTVSVFE
;
A
#
# COMPACT_ATOMS: atom_id res chain seq x y z
N MET A 1 14.31 -20.63 -7.45
CA MET A 1 15.06 -19.62 -8.23
C MET A 1 14.03 -18.59 -8.66
N ILE A 2 13.93 -17.47 -7.94
CA ILE A 2 12.97 -16.39 -8.26
C ILE A 2 13.59 -15.65 -9.44
N GLU A 3 12.91 -15.65 -10.60
CA GLU A 3 13.38 -14.93 -11.78
C GLU A 3 13.48 -13.43 -11.45
N ARG A 4 14.58 -12.81 -11.88
CA ARG A 4 14.94 -11.42 -11.57
C ARG A 4 13.81 -10.42 -11.88
N SER A 5 12.97 -10.75 -12.86
CA SER A 5 11.78 -10.00 -13.26
C SER A 5 10.74 -9.88 -12.14
N GLU A 6 10.54 -10.90 -11.31
CA GLU A 6 9.54 -10.83 -10.24
C GLU A 6 10.01 -9.94 -9.09
N LEU A 7 11.29 -9.96 -8.72
CA LEU A 7 11.82 -9.06 -7.69
C LEU A 7 11.66 -7.59 -8.08
N GLU A 8 11.89 -7.25 -9.35
CA GLU A 8 11.67 -5.89 -9.86
C GLU A 8 10.20 -5.45 -9.68
N THR A 9 9.23 -6.35 -9.84
CA THR A 9 7.79 -6.03 -9.65
C THR A 9 7.39 -5.67 -8.22
N TRP A 10 8.24 -5.91 -7.21
CA TRP A 10 7.96 -5.57 -5.80
C TRP A 10 8.76 -4.35 -5.31
N THR A 11 9.78 -3.92 -6.05
CA THR A 11 10.64 -2.79 -5.64
C THR A 11 9.90 -1.47 -5.49
N TRP A 12 8.77 -1.29 -6.19
CA TRP A 12 7.97 -0.08 -6.09
C TRP A 12 7.43 0.15 -4.68
N ILE A 13 7.09 -0.91 -3.94
CA ILE A 13 6.54 -0.78 -2.57
C ILE A 13 7.53 -0.01 -1.70
N MET A 14 8.79 -0.46 -1.66
CA MET A 14 9.84 0.21 -0.89
C MET A 14 10.09 1.62 -1.39
N LYS A 15 10.16 1.82 -2.72
CA LYS A 15 10.41 3.14 -3.31
C LYS A 15 9.35 4.16 -2.91
N TYR A 16 8.07 3.81 -3.01
CA TYR A 16 6.98 4.73 -2.65
C TYR A 16 6.87 4.89 -1.13
N TRP A 17 7.02 3.80 -0.37
CA TRP A 17 6.94 3.85 1.10
C TRP A 17 8.03 4.76 1.69
N VAL A 18 9.29 4.62 1.26
CA VAL A 18 10.41 5.45 1.74
C VAL A 18 10.22 6.94 1.45
N ILE A 19 9.41 7.31 0.46
CA ILE A 19 9.11 8.71 0.15
C ILE A 19 7.88 9.18 0.93
N ILE A 20 6.79 8.42 0.87
CA ILE A 20 5.49 8.83 1.43
C ILE A 20 5.53 8.83 2.95
N PHE A 21 6.08 7.79 3.57
CA PHE A 21 6.10 7.64 5.03
C PHE A 21 6.77 8.83 5.74
N PRO A 22 8.01 9.25 5.42
CA PRO A 22 8.63 10.38 6.10
C PRO A 22 7.94 11.72 5.81
N ILE A 23 7.38 11.92 4.60
CA ILE A 23 6.61 13.14 4.29
C ILE A 23 5.37 13.23 5.18
N LEU A 24 4.61 12.15 5.30
CA LEU A 24 3.41 12.11 6.15
C LEU A 24 3.77 12.24 7.63
N LEU A 25 4.88 11.63 8.06
CA LEU A 25 5.39 11.76 9.42
C LEU A 25 5.76 13.21 9.74
N LEU A 26 6.56 13.87 8.91
CA LEU A 26 6.94 15.28 9.11
C LEU A 26 5.72 16.20 9.08
N ALA A 27 4.78 15.98 8.16
CA ALA A 27 3.53 16.74 8.12
C ALA A 27 2.70 16.54 9.40
N GLY A 28 2.61 15.30 9.90
CA GLY A 28 1.91 14.97 11.14
C GLY A 28 2.56 15.65 12.35
N LEU A 29 3.89 15.60 12.43
CA LEU A 29 4.65 16.31 13.47
C LEU A 29 4.38 17.81 13.43
N LEU A 30 4.51 18.46 12.26
CA LEU A 30 4.28 19.89 12.12
C LEU A 30 2.85 20.29 12.51
N LEU A 31 1.84 19.56 12.06
CA LEU A 31 0.44 19.84 12.41
C LEU A 31 0.18 19.66 13.91
N SER A 32 0.79 18.64 14.53
CA SER A 32 0.65 18.40 15.96
C SER A 32 1.26 19.52 16.82
N GLN A 33 2.34 20.16 16.33
CA GLN A 33 3.00 21.27 17.03
C GLN A 33 2.28 22.61 16.84
N LEU A 34 1.62 22.80 15.70
CA LEU A 34 0.88 24.03 15.38
C LEU A 34 -0.55 24.06 15.96
N GLY A 35 -1.08 22.91 16.35
CA GLY A 35 -2.46 22.78 16.82
C GLY A 35 -2.58 21.81 17.99
N ASP A 36 -3.42 20.78 17.81
CA ASP A 36 -3.66 19.74 18.81
C ASP A 36 -2.84 18.47 18.48
N PRO A 37 -2.29 17.74 19.48
CA PRO A 37 -1.61 16.46 19.25
C PRO A 37 -2.44 15.45 18.43
N SER A 38 -3.77 15.50 18.52
CA SER A 38 -4.68 14.69 17.70
C SER A 38 -4.65 15.02 16.19
N TYR A 39 -4.02 16.11 15.77
CA TYR A 39 -3.85 16.42 14.35
C TYR A 39 -2.73 15.62 13.68
N TYR A 40 -1.89 14.94 14.47
CA TYR A 40 -0.85 14.04 13.96
C TYR A 40 -1.39 12.98 12.99
N TRP A 41 -2.61 12.50 13.23
CA TRP A 41 -3.24 11.41 12.48
C TRP A 41 -3.79 11.84 11.11
N ILE A 42 -4.08 13.13 10.93
CA ILE A 42 -4.78 13.65 9.75
C ILE A 42 -4.00 13.40 8.45
N PRO A 43 -2.68 13.66 8.36
CA PRO A 43 -1.91 13.37 7.17
C PRO A 43 -1.92 11.90 6.79
N PHE A 44 -1.93 10.99 7.77
CA PHE A 44 -2.01 9.56 7.49
C PHE A 44 -3.40 9.15 7.00
N ALA A 45 -4.46 9.64 7.65
CA ALA A 45 -5.84 9.36 7.29
C ALA A 45 -6.19 9.77 5.85
N VAL A 46 -5.65 10.90 5.38
CA VAL A 46 -5.91 11.41 4.03
C VAL A 46 -4.83 11.00 3.04
N GLY A 47 -3.57 11.16 3.42
CA GLY A 47 -2.42 10.97 2.54
C GLY A 47 -2.18 9.52 2.15
N VAL A 48 -2.37 8.57 3.07
CA VAL A 48 -2.18 7.14 2.76
C VAL A 48 -3.18 6.66 1.72
N PRO A 49 -4.52 6.82 1.88
CA PRO A 49 -5.46 6.41 0.83
C PRO A 49 -5.24 7.15 -0.49
N LEU A 50 -4.99 8.46 -0.44
CA LEU A 50 -4.86 9.29 -1.64
C LEU A 50 -3.63 8.92 -2.49
N THR A 51 -2.59 8.35 -1.89
CA THR A 51 -1.35 7.97 -2.59
C THR A 51 -1.24 6.47 -2.84
N ILE A 52 -1.51 5.64 -1.83
CA ILE A 52 -1.27 4.20 -1.90
C ILE A 52 -2.33 3.49 -2.75
N ILE A 53 -3.59 3.92 -2.73
CA ILE A 53 -4.63 3.35 -3.60
C ILE A 53 -4.26 3.51 -5.09
N PRO A 54 -3.99 4.73 -5.62
CA PRO A 54 -3.66 4.88 -7.02
C PRO A 54 -2.33 4.23 -7.39
N VAL A 55 -1.31 4.30 -6.53
CA VAL A 55 -0.02 3.62 -6.78
C VAL A 55 -0.22 2.11 -6.88
N THR A 56 -0.94 1.51 -5.93
CA THR A 56 -1.19 0.07 -5.93
C THR A 56 -2.04 -0.34 -7.14
N TYR A 57 -3.05 0.45 -7.49
CA TYR A 57 -3.85 0.24 -8.69
C TYR A 57 -2.99 0.27 -9.97
N LEU A 58 -2.22 1.34 -10.20
CA LEU A 58 -1.43 1.52 -11.41
C LEU A 58 -0.36 0.44 -11.60
N ASN A 59 0.25 -0.03 -10.51
CA ASN A 59 1.28 -1.08 -10.57
C ASN A 59 0.71 -2.49 -10.74
N LEU A 60 -0.59 -2.71 -10.45
CA LEU A 60 -1.23 -4.02 -10.55
C LEU A 60 -2.15 -4.16 -11.77
N VAL A 61 -2.63 -3.06 -12.34
CA VAL A 61 -3.44 -3.06 -13.57
C VAL A 61 -2.60 -3.53 -14.75
N GLY A 62 -3.13 -4.48 -15.52
CA GLY A 62 -2.44 -5.05 -16.69
C GLY A 62 -1.39 -6.11 -16.37
N GLY A 63 -1.08 -6.35 -15.09
CA GLY A 63 -0.09 -7.35 -14.66
C GLY A 63 -0.54 -8.82 -14.71
N GLY A 64 -1.80 -9.09 -15.09
CA GLY A 64 -2.43 -10.42 -15.19
C GLY A 64 -2.42 -11.25 -13.89
N CYS A 65 -3.25 -12.30 -13.84
CA CYS A 65 -2.98 -13.40 -12.91
C CYS A 65 -1.75 -14.16 -13.40
N SER A 66 -0.74 -14.36 -12.54
CA SER A 66 0.34 -15.29 -12.86
C SER A 66 -0.27 -16.70 -12.91
N LEU A 67 -0.36 -17.30 -14.10
CA LEU A 67 -0.84 -18.68 -14.27
C LEU A 67 0.00 -19.69 -13.47
N ARG A 68 1.27 -19.34 -13.20
CA ARG A 68 2.22 -20.18 -12.45
C ARG A 68 1.95 -20.22 -10.95
N PHE A 69 1.50 -19.10 -10.36
CA PHE A 69 1.25 -18.98 -8.92
C PHE A 69 -0.23 -18.87 -8.56
N GLN A 70 -1.12 -18.88 -9.56
CA GLN A 70 -2.55 -18.58 -9.43
C GLN A 70 -2.85 -17.28 -8.65
N MET A 71 -1.87 -16.36 -8.58
CA MET A 71 -2.01 -15.11 -7.86
C MET A 71 -2.54 -14.04 -8.80
N CYS A 72 -3.78 -13.64 -8.56
CA CYS A 72 -4.43 -12.53 -9.24
C CYS A 72 -4.08 -11.18 -8.59
N ALA A 73 -4.41 -10.09 -9.29
CA ALA A 73 -4.18 -8.72 -8.83
C ALA A 73 -4.72 -8.46 -7.40
N LEU A 74 -5.81 -9.12 -7.02
CA LEU A 74 -6.36 -9.04 -5.66
C LEU A 74 -5.37 -9.55 -4.60
N VAL A 75 -4.81 -10.74 -4.80
CA VAL A 75 -3.85 -11.36 -3.86
C VAL A 75 -2.60 -10.51 -3.78
N LYS A 76 -2.10 -10.02 -4.92
CA LYS A 76 -0.94 -9.11 -4.98
C LYS A 76 -1.20 -7.81 -4.20
N GLY A 77 -2.41 -7.25 -4.29
CA GLY A 77 -2.80 -6.07 -3.53
C GLY A 77 -2.90 -6.32 -2.03
N MET A 78 -3.46 -7.47 -1.61
CA MET A 78 -3.48 -7.87 -0.20
C MET A 78 -2.05 -8.02 0.36
N THR A 79 -1.17 -8.71 -0.37
CA THR A 79 0.23 -8.86 0.04
C THR A 79 0.97 -7.52 0.07
N ALA A 80 0.72 -6.61 -0.89
CA ALA A 80 1.29 -5.27 -0.85
C ALA A 80 0.81 -4.49 0.37
N GLY A 81 -0.48 -4.58 0.70
CA GLY A 81 -1.05 -3.99 1.92
C GLY A 81 -0.40 -4.54 3.20
N VAL A 82 -0.15 -5.86 3.28
CA VAL A 82 0.56 -6.47 4.42
C VAL A 82 1.98 -5.94 4.52
N VAL A 83 2.70 -5.83 3.41
CA VAL A 83 4.08 -5.29 3.41
C VAL A 83 4.08 -3.83 3.88
N PHE A 84 3.19 -2.99 3.37
CA PHE A 84 3.06 -1.60 3.84
C PHE A 84 2.73 -1.52 5.33
N LEU A 85 1.82 -2.37 5.83
CA LEU A 85 1.50 -2.44 7.25
C LEU A 85 2.74 -2.79 8.08
N LEU A 86 3.47 -3.84 7.71
CA LEU A 86 4.65 -4.30 8.46
C LEU A 86 5.76 -3.26 8.45
N LEU A 87 6.01 -2.62 7.29
CA LEU A 87 7.00 -1.56 7.18
C LEU A 87 6.66 -0.37 8.08
N SER A 88 5.40 0.10 8.05
CA SER A 88 4.95 1.20 8.89
C SER A 88 4.99 0.84 10.38
N MET A 89 4.60 -0.37 10.75
CA MET A 89 4.66 -0.84 12.14
C MET A 89 6.10 -0.95 12.65
N ALA A 90 7.01 -1.48 11.83
CA ALA A 90 8.43 -1.56 12.17
C ALA A 90 9.04 -0.16 12.28
N ALA A 91 8.76 0.73 11.32
CA ALA A 91 9.25 2.10 11.33
C ALA A 91 8.78 2.87 12.56
N ASP A 92 7.50 2.77 12.90
CA ASP A 92 6.96 3.37 14.12
C ASP A 92 7.66 2.82 15.36
N TYR A 93 7.85 1.50 15.46
CA TYR A 93 8.56 0.91 16.60
C TYR A 93 9.97 1.50 16.75
N TYR A 94 10.73 1.62 15.67
CA TYR A 94 12.07 2.21 15.72
C TYR A 94 12.03 3.71 16.01
N ILE A 95 11.18 4.45 15.32
CA ILE A 95 11.09 5.90 15.46
C ILE A 95 10.66 6.27 16.86
N TRP A 96 9.62 5.65 17.42
CA TRP A 96 9.14 5.99 18.75
C TRP A 96 10.09 5.56 19.86
N ASN A 97 10.79 4.43 19.73
CA ASN A 97 11.84 4.08 20.70
C ASN A 97 12.98 5.10 20.71
N VAL A 98 13.33 5.65 19.54
CA VAL A 98 14.37 6.68 19.43
C VAL A 98 13.81 8.03 19.90
N LEU A 99 12.67 8.49 19.38
CA LEU A 99 12.08 9.80 19.71
C LEU A 99 11.68 9.91 21.18
N SER A 100 11.10 8.86 21.77
CA SER A 100 10.73 8.89 23.19
C SER A 100 11.94 9.05 24.11
N ALA A 101 13.09 8.49 23.72
CA ALA A 101 14.33 8.62 24.48
C ALA A 101 14.95 10.03 24.40
N TYR A 102 14.69 10.80 23.34
CA TYR A 102 15.32 12.12 23.12
C TYR A 102 14.39 13.31 23.32
N LEU A 103 13.10 13.17 23.06
CA LEU A 103 12.13 14.27 22.99
C LEU A 103 11.03 14.18 24.05
N GLU A 104 11.01 13.12 24.86
CA GLU A 104 9.98 12.82 25.89
C GLU A 104 8.53 12.92 25.40
N TRP A 105 8.34 12.95 24.07
CA TRP A 105 7.06 13.18 23.43
C TRP A 105 6.57 11.89 22.78
N THR A 106 5.41 11.42 23.24
CA THR A 106 4.78 10.21 22.70
C THR A 106 3.34 10.53 22.27
N PRO A 107 3.03 10.63 20.96
CA PRO A 107 1.66 10.71 20.50
C PRO A 107 0.85 9.43 20.75
N LEU A 108 1.51 8.37 21.24
CA LEU A 108 0.92 7.14 21.80
C LEU A 108 -0.06 7.40 22.94
N SER A 109 0.00 8.56 23.60
CA SER A 109 -0.95 8.93 24.66
C SER A 109 -2.29 9.44 24.15
N SER A 110 -2.41 9.76 22.86
CA SER A 110 -3.65 10.25 22.28
C SER A 110 -4.62 9.10 22.00
N THR A 111 -5.92 9.37 22.19
CA THR A 111 -7.04 8.42 22.22
C THR A 111 -7.26 7.65 20.90
N PHE A 112 -6.57 8.02 19.82
CA PHE A 112 -6.59 7.30 18.55
C PHE A 112 -5.62 6.13 18.58
N SER A 113 -6.16 4.91 18.50
CA SER A 113 -5.37 3.70 18.50
C SER A 113 -4.46 3.67 17.26
N MET A 114 -3.14 3.51 17.46
CA MET A 114 -2.14 3.26 16.40
C MET A 114 -2.57 2.17 15.41
N SER A 115 -3.42 1.25 15.85
CA SER A 115 -4.05 0.23 15.01
C SER A 115 -4.75 0.80 13.77
N ILE A 116 -5.32 2.01 13.84
CA ILE A 116 -6.01 2.66 12.72
C ILE A 116 -5.03 3.08 11.63
N ILE A 117 -3.84 3.59 11.98
CA ILE A 117 -2.81 3.92 10.97
C ILE A 117 -2.42 2.66 10.21
N TYR A 118 -2.12 1.58 10.93
CA TYR A 118 -1.68 0.32 10.31
C TYR A 118 -2.76 -0.27 9.40
N GLN A 119 -4.02 -0.18 9.83
CA GLN A 119 -5.16 -0.58 9.01
C GLN A 119 -5.31 0.27 7.76
N LEU A 120 -5.08 1.59 7.83
CA LEU A 120 -5.13 2.46 6.64
C LEU A 120 -4.13 2.04 5.57
N TRP A 121 -2.90 1.71 5.95
CA TRP A 121 -1.88 1.20 5.03
C TRP A 121 -2.29 -0.13 4.39
N PHE A 122 -2.79 -1.06 5.21
CA PHE A 122 -3.29 -2.34 4.73
C PHE A 122 -4.46 -2.18 3.76
N PHE A 123 -5.54 -1.52 4.19
CA PHE A 123 -6.76 -1.37 3.41
C PHE A 123 -6.53 -0.55 2.13
N SER A 124 -5.64 0.44 2.14
CA SER A 124 -5.29 1.17 0.92
C SER A 124 -4.68 0.26 -0.15
N GLY A 125 -3.81 -0.67 0.25
CA GLY A 125 -3.27 -1.69 -0.65
C GLY A 125 -4.34 -2.65 -1.16
N VAL A 126 -5.22 -3.12 -0.27
CA VAL A 126 -6.33 -4.02 -0.62
C VAL A 126 -7.29 -3.36 -1.62
N ILE A 127 -7.69 -2.10 -1.36
CA ILE A 127 -8.61 -1.35 -2.23
C ILE A 127 -7.98 -1.13 -3.61
N GLY A 128 -6.70 -0.77 -3.67
CA GLY A 128 -5.97 -0.65 -4.94
C GLY A 128 -5.94 -1.96 -5.73
N GLY A 129 -5.67 -3.08 -5.06
CA GLY A 129 -5.69 -4.41 -5.67
C GLY A 129 -7.07 -4.85 -6.15
N PHE A 130 -8.12 -4.55 -5.37
CA PHE A 130 -9.50 -4.81 -5.75
C PHE A 130 -9.90 -4.00 -7.00
N GLY A 131 -9.52 -2.72 -7.04
CA GLY A 131 -9.71 -1.87 -8.22
C GLY A 131 -9.02 -2.41 -9.47
N ALA A 132 -7.77 -2.89 -9.33
CA ALA A 132 -7.04 -3.49 -10.43
C ALA A 132 -7.73 -4.76 -10.96
N ARG A 133 -8.25 -5.59 -10.05
CA ARG A 133 -9.00 -6.80 -10.42
C ARG A 133 -10.30 -6.50 -11.16
N ILE A 134 -11.06 -5.49 -10.73
CA ILE A 134 -12.30 -5.08 -11.41
C ILE A 134 -11.99 -4.69 -12.86
N MET A 135 -10.91 -3.95 -13.08
CA MET A 135 -10.51 -3.51 -14.43
C MET A 135 -10.06 -4.66 -15.31
N GLU A 136 -9.36 -5.64 -14.75
CA GLU A 136 -8.99 -6.87 -15.47
C GLU A 136 -10.23 -7.65 -15.94
N VAL A 137 -11.20 -7.87 -15.05
CA VAL A 137 -12.46 -8.58 -15.38
C VAL A 137 -13.23 -7.82 -16.46
N ARG A 138 -13.35 -6.50 -16.35
CA ARG A 138 -14.01 -5.67 -17.36
C ARG A 138 -13.29 -5.67 -18.71
N GLY A 139 -11.95 -5.75 -18.71
CA GLY A 139 -11.14 -5.87 -19.91
C GLY A 139 -11.38 -7.18 -20.64
N GLN A 140 -11.46 -8.31 -19.91
CA GLN A 140 -11.75 -9.62 -20.49
C GLN A 140 -13.17 -9.74 -21.03
N SER A 141 -14.17 -9.19 -20.33
CA SER A 141 -15.57 -9.19 -20.82
C SER A 141 -15.76 -8.44 -22.13
N ARG A 142 -14.88 -7.46 -22.45
CA ARG A 142 -14.89 -6.75 -23.74
C ARG A 142 -14.19 -7.51 -24.87
N GLY A 143 -13.33 -8.50 -24.55
CA GLY A 143 -12.63 -9.32 -25.53
C GLY A 143 -13.40 -10.55 -26.02
N ILE A 144 -14.54 -10.88 -25.41
CA ILE A 144 -15.32 -12.10 -25.73
C ILE A 144 -16.45 -11.83 -26.75
N SER A 145 -16.69 -10.57 -27.14
CA SER A 145 -17.61 -10.24 -28.24
C SER A 145 -16.99 -10.35 -29.65
N GLY A 146 -15.85 -11.03 -29.80
CA GLY A 146 -15.18 -11.22 -31.08
C GLY A 146 -14.29 -12.45 -31.11
N THR A 147 -14.85 -13.57 -31.54
CA THR A 147 -14.19 -14.73 -32.17
C THR A 147 -13.21 -15.55 -31.29
N PRO A 148 -13.52 -16.84 -30.99
CA PRO A 148 -12.54 -17.75 -30.40
C PRO A 148 -11.54 -18.17 -31.48
N THR A 149 -10.30 -17.65 -31.42
CA THR A 149 -9.18 -18.29 -32.13
C THR A 149 -8.58 -19.34 -31.21
N VAL A 150 -9.00 -20.58 -31.43
CA VAL A 150 -8.27 -21.77 -30.97
C VAL A 150 -6.98 -21.82 -31.77
N SER A 151 -5.88 -21.33 -31.21
CA SER A 151 -4.57 -21.69 -31.74
C SER A 151 -4.27 -23.12 -31.29
N VAL A 152 -4.55 -24.05 -32.20
CA VAL A 152 -3.97 -25.39 -32.25
C VAL A 152 -2.46 -25.25 -32.12
N PHE A 153 -1.87 -25.82 -31.07
CA PHE A 153 -0.44 -26.07 -31.00
C PHE A 153 -0.20 -27.48 -31.52
N GLU A 154 0.37 -27.58 -32.73
CA GLU A 154 1.24 -28.69 -33.14
C GLU A 154 2.62 -28.50 -32.50
#